data_AF-A0A1G7L7V6-F1
#
_entry.id   AF-A0A1G7L7V6-F1
#
_cell.length_a   1.000
_cell.length_b   1.000
_cell.length_c   1.000
_cell.angle_alpha   90.00
_cell.angle_beta   90.00
_cell.angle_gamma   90.00
#
_symmetry.space_group_name_H-M   'P 1'
#
loop_
_entity.id
_entity.type
_entity.pdbx_description
1 polymer ?
#
loop_
_entity_poly.entity_id
_entity_poly.type
_entity_poly.pdbx_seq_one_letter_code
_entity_poly.pdbx_strand_id
1 'polypeptide(L)' 'MFLTSFQLGANKMMRSISVGKYISVQGLFVGETADGNIQVRVGDKTFEGKPVSVKKVA' A
#
# COMPACT_ATOMS: atom_id res chain seq x y z
N MET A 1 -26.14 14.40 -0.79
CA MET A 1 -25.23 13.99 -1.88
C MET A 1 -23.80 14.00 -1.35
N PHE A 2 -23.41 12.97 -0.60
CA PHE A 2 -22.04 12.68 -0.18
C PHE A 2 -21.94 11.16 -0.07
N LEU A 3 -21.97 10.51 -1.22
CA LEU A 3 -21.61 9.10 -1.32
C LEU A 3 -20.09 9.09 -1.55
N THR A 4 -19.32 9.26 -0.48
CA THR A 4 -17.93 8.76 -0.49
C THR A 4 -18.07 7.25 -0.51
N SER A 5 -18.03 6.68 -1.71
CA SER A 5 -17.95 5.25 -1.95
C SER A 5 -16.80 4.66 -1.11
N PHE A 6 -17.13 4.24 0.11
CA PHE A 6 -16.38 3.24 0.84
C PHE A 6 -16.51 1.99 -0.03
N GLN A 7 -15.45 1.73 -0.81
CA GLN A 7 -15.43 0.69 -1.83
C GLN A 7 -15.53 -0.70 -1.17
N LEU A 8 -16.76 -1.09 -0.85
CA LEU A 8 -17.15 -2.41 -0.42
C LEU A 8 -17.12 -3.31 -1.66
N GLY A 9 -16.11 -4.18 -1.77
CA GLY A 9 -16.02 -5.18 -2.84
C GLY A 9 -14.82 -5.01 -3.75
N ALA A 10 -13.69 -5.58 -3.34
CA ALA A 10 -12.76 -6.25 -4.24
C ALA A 10 -11.73 -6.95 -3.36
N ASN A 11 -11.21 -8.07 -3.84
CA ASN A 11 -9.95 -8.66 -3.40
C ASN A 11 -8.79 -7.69 -3.77
N LYS A 12 -8.82 -6.48 -3.18
CA LYS A 12 -7.96 -5.36 -3.52
C LYS A 12 -6.70 -5.56 -2.70
N MET A 13 -5.71 -6.21 -3.29
CA MET A 13 -4.44 -6.56 -2.64
C MET A 13 -3.90 -5.38 -1.84
N MET A 14 -4.09 -5.42 -0.52
CA MET A 14 -3.53 -4.45 0.40
C MET A 14 -2.08 -4.82 0.62
N ARG A 15 -1.20 -3.84 0.41
CA ARG A 15 0.24 -4.01 0.64
C ARG A 15 0.68 -2.97 1.66
N SER A 16 1.63 -3.37 2.48
CA SER A 16 2.31 -2.46 3.40
C SER A 16 3.68 -2.14 2.85
N ILE A 17 4.01 -0.87 2.89
CA ILE A 17 5.32 -0.34 2.54
C ILE A 17 5.97 0.31 3.74
N SER A 18 7.29 0.25 3.80
CA SER A 18 8.09 1.09 4.69
C SER A 18 8.48 2.36 3.97
N VAL A 19 8.07 3.50 4.52
CA VAL A 19 8.44 4.84 4.09
C VAL A 19 9.49 5.37 5.07
N GLY A 20 10.74 5.44 4.62
CA GLY A 20 11.86 5.79 5.50
C GLY A 20 12.15 4.71 6.55
N LYS A 21 12.66 5.13 7.71
CA LYS A 21 13.23 4.21 8.73
C LYS A 21 12.21 3.68 9.75
N TYR A 22 11.11 4.40 9.98
CA TYR A 22 10.20 4.12 11.11
C TYR A 22 8.71 4.16 10.75
N ILE A 23 8.34 4.45 9.50
CA ILE A 23 6.95 4.60 9.11
C ILE A 23 6.57 3.44 8.19
N SER A 24 5.45 2.80 8.51
CA SER A 24 4.81 1.79 7.66
C SER A 24 3.47 2.33 7.18
N VAL A 25 3.22 2.27 5.87
CA VAL A 25 1.99 2.74 5.24
C VAL A 25 1.31 1.55 4.58
N GLN A 26 0.04 1.32 4.91
CA GLN A 26 -0.76 0.24 4.34
C GLN A 26 -1.81 0.83 3.38
N GLY A 27 -1.87 0.30 2.17
CA GLY A 27 -2.79 0.81 1.16
C GLY A 27 -3.03 -0.16 0.02
N LEU A 28 -3.79 0.31 -0.98
CA LEU A 28 -4.10 -0.44 -2.18
C LEU A 28 -2.87 -0.49 -3.08
N PHE A 29 -2.43 -1.67 -3.46
CA PHE A 29 -1.32 -1.80 -4.39
C PHE A 29 -1.63 -1.14 -5.74
N VAL A 30 -0.71 -0.28 -6.19
CA VAL A 30 -0.79 0.44 -7.47
C VAL A 30 0.16 -0.17 -8.50
N GLY A 31 1.37 -0.56 -8.06
CA GLY A 31 2.39 -1.13 -8.93
C GLY A 31 3.76 -1.19 -8.28
N GLU A 32 4.75 -1.66 -9.05
CA GLU A 32 6.16 -1.68 -8.66
C GLU A 32 6.93 -0.63 -9.48
N THR A 33 7.96 -0.06 -8.87
CA THR A 33 8.88 0.87 -9.54
C THR A 33 10.11 0.14 -10.05
N ALA A 34 10.84 0.73 -10.99
CA ALA A 34 12.10 0.17 -11.51
C ALA A 34 13.16 -0.08 -10.41
N ASP A 35 13.09 0.66 -9.31
CA ASP A 35 14.01 0.54 -8.17
C ASP A 35 13.66 -0.60 -7.19
N GLY A 36 12.60 -1.37 -7.47
CA GLY A 36 12.13 -2.47 -6.60
C GLY A 36 11.32 -2.01 -5.38
N ASN A 37 10.97 -0.72 -5.30
CA ASN A 37 9.93 -0.23 -4.40
C ASN A 37 8.54 -0.59 -4.95
N ILE A 38 7.54 -0.53 -4.08
CA ILE A 38 6.14 -0.65 -4.49
C ILE A 38 5.38 0.62 -4.13
N GLN A 39 4.34 0.89 -4.91
CA GLN A 39 3.45 2.03 -4.69
C GLN A 39 2.11 1.55 -4.13
N VAL A 40 1.65 2.23 -3.09
CA VAL A 40 0.34 1.99 -2.47
C VAL A 40 -0.48 3.27 -2.42
N ARG A 41 -1.78 3.16 -2.68
CA ARG A 41 -2.72 4.28 -2.60
C ARG A 41 -3.52 4.23 -1.32
N VAL A 42 -3.52 5.34 -0.59
CA VAL A 42 -4.30 5.56 0.64
C VAL A 42 -5.17 6.79 0.43
N GLY A 43 -6.48 6.58 0.29
CA GLY A 43 -7.40 7.62 -0.16
C GLY A 43 -6.97 8.21 -1.51
N ASP A 44 -6.68 9.50 -1.52
CA ASP A 44 -6.29 10.25 -2.71
C ASP A 44 -4.77 10.36 -2.92
N LYS A 45 -3.97 9.82 -2.00
CA LYS A 45 -2.51 9.91 -2.02
C LYS A 45 -1.87 8.58 -2.40
N THR A 46 -0.86 8.63 -3.26
CA THR A 46 0.01 7.49 -3.58
C THR A 46 1.31 7.63 -2.80
N PHE A 47 1.72 6.56 -2.13
CA PHE A 47 2.94 6.47 -1.36
C PHE A 47 3.84 5.41 -1.98
N GLU A 48 5.13 5.69 -2.05
CA GLU A 48 6.15 4.76 -2.52
C GLU A 48 7.04 4.34 -1.35
N GLY A 49 7.39 3.06 -1.29
CA GLY A 49 8.32 2.58 -0.29
C GLY A 49 8.70 1.12 -0.47
N LYS A 50 9.54 0.64 0.43
CA LYS A 50 10.03 -0.73 0.39
C LYS A 50 8.92 -1.69 0.80
N PRO A 51 8.67 -2.77 0.06
CA PRO A 51 7.68 -3.77 0.46
C PRO A 51 8.05 -4.35 1.83
N VAL A 52 7.11 -4.31 2.77
CA VAL A 52 7.29 -4.96 4.07
C VAL A 52 7.06 -6.45 3.86
N SER A 53 8.13 -7.22 3.71
CA SER A 53 8.05 -8.67 3.76
C SER A 53 7.92 -9.09 5.23
N VAL A 54 6.75 -9.62 5.59
CA VAL A 54 6.66 -10.42 6.81
C VAL A 54 7.51 -11.66 6.57
N LYS A 55 8.74 -11.67 7.09
CA LYS A 55 9.47 -12.93 7.20
C LYS A 55 8.58 -13.85 8.03
N LYS A 56 8.07 -14.91 7.41
CA LYS A 56 7.40 -15.99 8.12
C LYS A 56 8.44 -16.55 9.09
N VAL A 57 8.35 -16.16 10.37
CA VAL A 57 9.17 -16.77 11.41
C VAL A 57 8.65 -18.19 11.51
N ALA A 58 9.48 -19.14 11.09
CA ALA A 58 9.21 -20.57 11.12
C ALA A 58 9.36 -21.10 12.55
#